data_AF-H2YEJ8-F1
#
_entry.id   AF-H2YEJ8-F1
#
_cell.length_a   1.000
_cell.length_b   1.000
_cell.length_c   1.000
_cell.angle_alpha   90.00
_cell.angle_beta   90.00
_cell.angle_gamma   90.00
#
_symmetry.space_group_name_H-M   'P 1'
#
loop_
_entity.id
_entity.type
_entity.pdbx_description
1 polymer ?
#
loop_
_entity_poly.entity_id
_entity_poly.type
_entity_poly.pdbx_seq_one_letter_code
_entity_poly.pdbx_strand_id
1 'polypeptide(L)'
;MSQPSIVNPVVPFTEHVNGMFPGRTFTIVGTAMPNANRFYINLQPHGGSDIAMHFNPRFDQNKIVLNNREGGVWKNEEIHLLGSSFVRGKLFKLIIFCWEDSME
;
A
#
# COMPACT_ATOMS: atom_id res chain seq x y z
N MET A 1 18.10 5.95 10.04
CA MET A 1 18.52 4.54 10.10
C MET A 1 17.50 3.70 9.34
N SER A 2 17.93 2.84 8.42
CA SER A 2 17.04 1.91 7.72
C SER A 2 16.65 0.75 8.64
N GLN A 3 15.40 0.29 8.57
CA GLN A 3 15.00 -0.98 9.19
C GLN A 3 15.52 -2.15 8.32
N PRO A 4 15.83 -3.31 8.92
CA PRO A 4 16.22 -4.49 8.16
C PRO A 4 15.08 -4.94 7.24
N SER A 5 15.44 -5.46 6.07
CA SER A 5 14.46 -6.03 5.13
C SER A 5 13.85 -7.31 5.71
N ILE A 6 12.54 -7.43 5.58
CA ILE A 6 11.80 -8.63 5.94
C ILE A 6 11.60 -9.46 4.68
N VAL A 7 12.05 -10.72 4.72
CA VAL A 7 12.09 -11.60 3.54
C VAL A 7 11.04 -12.69 3.71
N ASN A 8 10.22 -12.89 2.66
CA ASN A 8 9.16 -13.91 2.58
C ASN A 8 8.22 -13.95 3.81
N PRO A 9 7.62 -12.82 4.22
CA PRO A 9 6.64 -12.83 5.31
C PRO A 9 5.39 -13.63 4.93
N VAL A 10 4.74 -14.23 5.94
CA VAL A 10 3.40 -14.83 5.78
C VAL A 10 2.36 -13.72 5.60
N VAL A 11 1.43 -13.89 4.66
CA VAL A 11 0.34 -12.94 4.38
C VAL A 11 -0.96 -13.45 5.04
N PRO A 12 -1.74 -12.61 5.75
CA PRO A 12 -1.55 -11.18 5.96
C PRO A 12 -0.33 -10.86 6.86
N PHE A 13 0.39 -9.81 6.49
CA PHE A 13 1.60 -9.36 7.16
C PHE A 13 1.37 -7.99 7.80
N THR A 14 1.91 -7.77 9.00
CA THR A 14 1.85 -6.47 9.70
C THR A 14 3.16 -6.26 10.44
N GLU A 15 3.72 -5.06 10.33
CA GLU A 15 5.00 -4.70 10.94
C GLU A 15 4.97 -3.27 11.48
N HIS A 16 5.69 -3.03 12.58
CA HIS A 16 5.87 -1.69 13.10
C HIS A 16 6.90 -0.92 12.28
N VAL A 17 6.42 0.05 11.52
CA VAL A 17 7.26 0.95 10.72
C VAL A 17 7.53 2.21 11.55
N ASN A 18 8.70 2.29 12.19
CA ASN A 18 9.12 3.33 13.16
C ASN A 18 8.84 4.81 12.72
N GLY A 19 7.59 5.23 12.67
CA GLY A 19 7.13 6.52 12.16
C GLY A 19 7.00 6.64 10.63
N MET A 20 6.27 7.67 10.20
CA MET A 20 6.19 8.16 8.82
C MET A 20 6.76 9.58 8.81
N PHE A 21 7.74 9.88 7.96
CA PHE A 21 8.38 11.20 7.91
C PHE A 21 8.94 11.49 6.50
N PRO A 22 9.08 12.76 6.10
CA PRO A 22 9.66 13.13 4.80
C PRO A 22 11.01 12.47 4.53
N GLY A 23 11.21 11.99 3.30
CA GLY A 23 12.40 11.23 2.88
C GLY A 23 12.35 9.74 3.20
N ARG A 24 11.33 9.25 3.94
CA ARG A 24 11.16 7.81 4.18
C ARG A 24 10.64 7.11 2.93
N THR A 25 11.20 5.94 2.63
CA THR A 25 10.80 5.10 1.50
C THR A 25 10.45 3.69 1.96
N PHE A 26 9.32 3.18 1.50
CA PHE A 26 8.95 1.77 1.63
C PHE A 26 9.07 1.10 0.27
N THR A 27 9.78 -0.03 0.22
CA THR A 27 9.86 -0.87 -0.98
C THR A 27 9.19 -2.20 -0.69
N ILE A 28 8.13 -2.50 -1.44
CA ILE A 28 7.41 -3.77 -1.38
C ILE A 28 7.67 -4.50 -2.68
N VAL A 29 8.23 -5.69 -2.59
CA VAL A 29 8.43 -6.60 -3.73
C VAL A 29 7.61 -7.85 -3.48
N GLY A 30 6.79 -8.23 -4.44
CA GLY A 30 5.90 -9.37 -4.28
C GLY A 30 5.24 -9.79 -5.57
N THR A 31 4.44 -10.85 -5.48
CA THR A 31 3.66 -11.39 -6.59
C THR A 31 2.22 -11.54 -6.14
N ALA A 32 1.28 -10.94 -6.87
CA ALA A 32 -0.13 -11.21 -6.64
C ALA A 32 -0.44 -12.66 -7.06
N MET A 33 -1.24 -13.38 -6.27
CA MET A 33 -1.57 -14.77 -6.59
C MET A 33 -2.24 -14.88 -7.98
N PRO A 34 -2.02 -15.98 -8.74
CA PRO A 34 -2.56 -16.15 -10.09
C PRO A 34 -4.09 -16.00 -10.19
N ASN A 35 -4.82 -16.28 -9.12
CA ASN A 35 -6.28 -16.17 -9.00
C ASN A 35 -6.73 -15.04 -8.07
N ALA A 36 -5.85 -14.10 -7.70
CA ALA A 36 -6.22 -13.00 -6.83
C ALA A 36 -7.26 -12.09 -7.50
N ASN A 37 -8.34 -11.80 -6.78
CA ASN A 37 -9.24 -10.72 -7.19
C ASN A 37 -8.63 -9.37 -6.81
N ARG A 38 -8.09 -9.25 -5.60
CA ARG A 38 -7.58 -8.00 -5.03
C ARG A 38 -6.48 -8.30 -4.00
N PHE A 39 -5.65 -7.30 -3.71
CA PHE A 39 -4.86 -7.24 -2.48
C PHE A 39 -4.82 -5.80 -1.99
N TYR A 40 -4.38 -5.57 -0.75
CA TYR A 40 -4.20 -4.21 -0.26
C TYR A 40 -2.95 -4.07 0.59
N ILE A 41 -2.45 -2.84 0.63
CA ILE A 41 -1.39 -2.39 1.53
C ILE A 41 -1.96 -1.19 2.29
N ASN A 42 -1.96 -1.28 3.62
CA ASN A 42 -2.39 -0.21 4.50
C ASN A 42 -1.19 0.38 5.22
N LEU A 43 -1.13 1.71 5.29
CA LEU A 43 -0.33 2.44 6.27
C LEU A 43 -1.30 3.00 7.32
N GLN A 44 -1.14 2.57 8.56
CA GLN A 44 -2.09 2.86 9.64
C GLN A 44 -1.38 2.98 11.00
N PRO A 45 -1.89 3.83 11.91
CA PRO A 45 -1.44 3.86 13.29
C PRO A 45 -1.76 2.53 13.99
N HIS A 46 -0.95 2.20 15.01
CA HIS A 46 -1.21 1.04 15.85
C HIS A 46 -2.49 1.24 16.67
N GLY A 47 -3.33 0.20 16.76
CA GLY A 47 -4.51 0.18 17.63
C GLY A 47 -5.70 1.04 17.17
N GLY A 48 -5.70 1.56 15.94
CA GLY A 48 -6.77 2.41 15.40
C GLY A 48 -7.56 1.79 14.25
N SER A 49 -8.72 2.37 13.95
CA SER A 49 -9.53 2.08 12.74
C SER A 49 -9.07 2.84 11.51
N ASP A 50 -8.22 3.84 11.72
CA ASP A 50 -7.84 4.81 10.70
C ASP A 50 -6.72 4.27 9.81
N ILE A 51 -6.76 4.67 8.55
CA ILE A 51 -5.82 4.24 7.51
C ILE A 51 -5.38 5.51 6.79
N ALA A 52 -4.13 5.91 6.98
CA ALA A 52 -3.57 7.09 6.31
C ALA A 52 -3.45 6.86 4.80
N MET A 53 -3.14 5.63 4.39
CA MET A 53 -3.09 5.24 2.98
C MET A 53 -3.56 3.80 2.81
N HIS A 54 -4.59 3.61 1.98
CA HIS A 54 -5.09 2.33 1.51
C HIS A 54 -4.78 2.19 0.02
N PHE A 55 -3.82 1.34 -0.31
CA PHE A 55 -3.47 1.01 -1.69
C PHE A 55 -4.09 -0.34 -2.06
N ASN A 56 -5.05 -0.37 -2.99
CA ASN A 56 -5.84 -1.56 -3.30
C ASN A 56 -5.97 -1.83 -4.80
N PRO A 57 -5.05 -2.60 -5.39
CA PRO A 57 -5.22 -3.15 -6.73
C PRO A 57 -6.39 -4.14 -6.78
N ARG A 58 -7.33 -3.89 -7.70
CA ARG A 58 -8.54 -4.68 -7.95
C ARG A 58 -8.47 -5.26 -9.36
N PHE A 59 -7.93 -6.48 -9.49
CA PHE A 59 -7.76 -7.16 -10.77
C PHE A 59 -9.10 -7.59 -11.41
N ASP A 60 -10.13 -7.76 -10.61
CA ASP A 60 -11.50 -8.04 -11.06
C ASP A 60 -12.19 -6.80 -11.67
N GLN A 61 -11.67 -5.61 -11.40
CA GLN A 61 -12.20 -4.32 -11.86
C GLN A 61 -11.22 -3.56 -12.78
N ASN A 62 -10.06 -4.16 -13.07
CA ASN A 62 -8.97 -3.55 -13.84
C ASN A 62 -8.56 -2.14 -13.37
N LYS A 63 -8.58 -1.90 -12.05
CA LYS A 63 -8.22 -0.61 -11.45
C LYS A 63 -7.40 -0.75 -10.17
N ILE A 64 -6.70 0.31 -9.82
CA ILE A 64 -6.11 0.52 -8.49
C ILE A 64 -6.96 1.58 -7.81
N VAL A 65 -7.34 1.31 -6.57
CA VAL A 65 -8.00 2.28 -5.71
C VAL A 65 -7.04 2.73 -4.63
N LEU A 66 -6.87 4.04 -4.51
CA LEU A 66 -6.25 4.73 -3.40
C LEU A 66 -7.36 5.36 -2.55
N ASN A 67 -7.24 5.28 -1.22
CA ASN A 67 -8.16 5.94 -0.31
C ASN A 67 -7.48 6.16 1.06
N ASN A 68 -8.11 6.93 1.93
CA ASN A 68 -7.82 7.03 3.36
C ASN A 68 -9.09 6.80 4.18
N ARG A 69 -8.91 6.37 5.43
CA ARG A 69 -9.99 6.16 6.38
C ARG A 69 -9.69 6.98 7.62
N GLU A 70 -10.56 7.93 7.96
CA GLU A 70 -10.38 8.82 9.11
C GLU A 70 -11.65 8.82 9.95
N GLY A 71 -11.50 8.71 11.27
CA GLY A 71 -12.63 8.55 12.17
C GLY A 71 -13.47 7.31 11.84
N GLY A 72 -12.83 6.26 11.31
CA GLY A 72 -13.51 5.05 10.88
C GLY A 72 -14.34 5.15 9.58
N VAL A 73 -14.28 6.27 8.85
CA VAL A 73 -15.04 6.49 7.61
C VAL A 73 -14.11 6.61 6.41
N TRP A 74 -14.38 5.85 5.34
CA TRP A 74 -13.67 5.96 4.07
C TRP A 74 -13.93 7.31 3.41
N LYS A 75 -12.88 7.89 2.83
CA LYS A 75 -12.97 9.14 2.08
C LYS A 75 -13.15 8.86 0.60
N ASN A 76 -12.87 9.87 -0.23
CA ASN A 76 -13.03 9.78 -1.67
C ASN A 76 -11.99 8.81 -2.26
N GLU A 77 -12.45 7.88 -3.09
CA GLU A 77 -11.55 6.99 -3.84
C GLU A 77 -10.81 7.81 -4.91
N GLU A 78 -9.49 7.72 -4.94
CA GLU A 78 -8.67 8.04 -6.11
C GLU A 78 -8.49 6.77 -6.94
N ILE A 79 -8.79 6.83 -8.24
CA ILE A 79 -8.85 5.66 -9.12
C ILE A 79 -7.82 5.78 -10.23
N HIS A 80 -6.99 4.74 -10.37
CA HIS A 80 -6.02 4.61 -11.45
C HIS A 80 -6.26 3.34 -12.25
N LEU A 81 -5.86 3.33 -13.51
CA LEU A 81 -5.84 2.10 -14.31
C LEU A 81 -4.80 1.12 -13.74
N LEU A 82 -5.15 -0.17 -13.67
CA LEU A 82 -4.22 -1.20 -13.21
C LEU A 82 -2.99 -1.32 -14.13
N GLY A 83 -3.24 -1.18 -15.44
CA GLY A 83 -2.22 -1.20 -16.47
C GLY A 83 -1.38 -2.48 -16.47
N SER A 84 -0.16 -2.38 -17.01
CA SER A 84 0.82 -3.47 -16.99
C SER A 84 1.64 -3.53 -15.68
N SER A 85 1.42 -2.57 -14.76
CA SER A 85 2.17 -2.46 -13.50
C SER A 85 1.84 -3.57 -12.50
N PHE A 86 0.63 -4.14 -12.57
CA PHE A 86 0.22 -5.26 -11.73
C PHE A 86 -0.43 -6.36 -12.57
N VAL A 87 0.29 -7.48 -12.70
CA VAL A 87 -0.18 -8.66 -13.42
C VAL A 87 -0.21 -9.85 -12.47
N ARG A 88 -1.31 -10.61 -12.48
CA ARG A 88 -1.45 -11.82 -11.65
C ARG A 88 -0.31 -12.81 -11.94
N GLY A 89 0.28 -13.38 -10.91
CA GLY A 89 1.39 -14.31 -11.02
C GLY A 89 2.71 -13.70 -11.49
N LYS A 90 2.81 -12.36 -11.62
CA LYS A 90 4.05 -11.67 -11.96
C LYS A 90 4.57 -10.85 -10.77
N LEU A 91 5.90 -10.75 -10.72
CA LEU A 91 6.60 -9.94 -9.75
C LEU A 91 6.28 -8.45 -10.00
N PHE A 92 5.99 -7.72 -8.94
CA PHE A 92 5.90 -6.27 -8.93
C PHE A 92 6.86 -5.68 -7.90
N LYS A 93 7.25 -4.42 -8.11
CA LYS A 93 7.94 -3.58 -7.14
C LYS A 93 7.13 -2.31 -6.94
N LEU A 94 6.65 -2.10 -5.72
CA LEU A 94 5.99 -0.87 -5.30
C LEU A 94 6.94 -0.06 -4.42
N ILE A 95 7.06 1.23 -4.71
CA ILE A 95 7.83 2.19 -3.93
C ILE A 95 6.85 3.25 -3.42
N ILE A 96 6.78 3.41 -2.10
CA ILE A 96 6.02 4.48 -1.45
C ILE A 96 7.03 5.45 -0.86
N PHE A 97 7.04 6.68 -1.36
CA PHE A 97 7.93 7.74 -0.90
C PHE A 97 7.12 8.76 -0.09
N CYS A 98 7.56 9.01 1.14
CA CYS A 98 7.01 10.06 1.98
C CYS A 98 7.70 11.36 1.61
N TRP A 99 6.95 12.28 1.02
CA TRP A 99 7.41 13.62 0.72
C TRP A 99 6.88 14.59 1.78
N GLU A 100 7.59 15.70 1.98
CA GLU A 100 7.05 16.82 2.74
C GLU A 100 6.09 17.55 1.81
N ASP A 101 4.86 17.73 2.25
CA ASP A 101 3.92 18.57 1.52
C ASP A 101 4.42 20.00 1.66
N SER A 102 5.02 20.53 0.59
CA SER A 102 5.35 21.95 0.54
C SER A 102 4.03 22.69 0.40
N MET A 103 3.57 23.30 1.49
CA MET A 103 2.52 24.31 1.42
C MET A 103 2.97 25.37 0.40
N GLU A 104 2.31 25.42 -0.76
CA GLU A 104 2.13 26.68 -1.47
C GLU A 104 0.99 27.46 -0.80
#